data_AF-A0A370G0H7-F1
#
_entry.id   AF-A0A370G0H7-F1
#
_cell.length_a   1.000
_cell.length_b   1.000
_cell.length_c   1.000
_cell.angle_alpha   90.00
_cell.angle_beta   90.00
_cell.angle_gamma   90.00
#
_symmetry.space_group_name_H-M   'P 1'
#
loop_
_entity.id
_entity.type
_entity.pdbx_description
1 polymer ?
#
loop_
_entity_poly.entity_id
_entity_poly.type
_entity_poly.pdbx_seq_one_letter_code
_entity_poly.pdbx_strand_id
1 'polypeptide(L)'
;MQQYTGFFIMLALILIVIILNRYLYIWAKAVIVAYYAVVSYVFITVKNKIDTQYENVLPVPDAYWDKNSGWVDKIADFLFWPLLGILLFIYYKWFTSVYSKRAKILVLLSLIPVGAIFLFLTFMFVFAYGYRP
;
A
#
# COMPACT_ATOMS: atom_id res chain seq x y z
N MET A 1 -6.42 -8.34 16.37
CA MET A 1 -6.52 -6.95 15.85
C MET A 1 -5.23 -6.16 16.01
N GLN A 2 -4.53 -6.21 17.16
CA GLN A 2 -3.27 -5.46 17.36
C GLN A 2 -2.19 -5.74 16.29
N GLN A 3 -2.04 -6.99 15.83
CA GLN A 3 -1.08 -7.38 14.79
C GLN A 3 -1.27 -6.59 13.47
N TYR A 4 -2.49 -6.25 13.09
CA TYR A 4 -2.80 -5.64 11.79
C TYR A 4 -3.15 -4.15 11.87
N THR A 5 -2.93 -3.51 13.02
CA THR A 5 -3.26 -2.08 13.20
C THR A 5 -2.54 -1.19 12.19
N GLY A 6 -1.22 -1.38 12.00
CA GLY A 6 -0.45 -0.61 11.02
C GLY A 6 -0.96 -0.79 9.59
N PHE A 7 -1.29 -2.03 9.23
CA PHE A 7 -1.89 -2.36 7.94
C PHE A 7 -3.23 -1.65 7.71
N PHE A 8 -4.14 -1.65 8.70
CA PHE A 8 -5.43 -0.97 8.58
C PHE A 8 -5.29 0.55 8.49
N ILE A 9 -4.35 1.15 9.22
CA ILE A 9 -4.06 2.59 9.11
C ILE A 9 -3.59 2.91 7.69
N MET A 10 -2.65 2.14 7.15
CA MET A 10 -2.16 2.32 5.79
C MET A 10 -3.28 2.18 4.74
N LEU A 11 -4.13 1.15 4.87
CA LEU A 11 -5.29 0.99 3.99
C LEU A 11 -6.24 2.18 4.08
N ALA A 12 -6.53 2.68 5.28
CA ALA A 12 -7.38 3.83 5.46
C ALA A 12 -6.82 5.07 4.73
N LEU A 13 -5.51 5.31 4.82
CA LEU A 13 -4.85 6.40 4.10
C LEU A 13 -4.98 6.24 2.57
N ILE A 14 -4.74 5.03 2.05
CA ILE A 14 -4.93 4.71 0.63
C ILE A 14 -6.36 5.01 0.19
N LEU A 15 -7.35 4.50 0.94
CA LEU A 15 -8.76 4.68 0.62
C LEU A 15 -9.21 6.14 0.73
N ILE A 16 -8.69 6.91 1.69
CA ILE A 16 -8.95 8.36 1.78
C ILE A 16 -8.48 9.07 0.51
N VAL A 17 -7.27 8.77 0.03
CA VAL A 17 -6.75 9.35 -1.22
C VAL A 17 -7.67 9.02 -2.39
N ILE A 18 -8.15 7.78 -2.50
CA ILE A 18 -9.02 7.34 -3.60
C ILE A 18 -10.42 7.97 -3.51
N ILE A 19 -11.05 7.92 -2.33
CA ILE A 19 -12.45 8.35 -2.12
C ILE A 19 -12.57 9.86 -2.28
N LEU A 20 -11.63 10.63 -1.72
CA LEU A 20 -11.67 12.10 -1.79
C LEU A 20 -11.21 12.66 -3.14
N ASN A 21 -10.59 11.84 -4.00
CA ASN A 21 -10.11 12.32 -5.29
C ASN A 21 -11.26 12.61 -6.26
N ARG A 22 -11.30 13.83 -6.80
CA ARG A 22 -12.33 14.26 -7.77
C ARG A 22 -12.14 13.75 -9.20
N TYR A 23 -10.95 13.29 -9.58
CA TYR A 23 -10.67 12.84 -10.95
C TYR A 23 -11.05 11.38 -11.20
N LEU A 24 -11.35 10.63 -10.15
CA LEU A 24 -11.80 9.24 -10.24
C LEU A 24 -13.33 9.19 -10.28
N TYR A 25 -13.87 8.49 -11.28
CA TYR A 25 -15.29 8.19 -11.35
C TYR A 25 -15.72 7.27 -10.20
N ILE A 26 -16.98 7.38 -9.78
CA ILE A 26 -17.53 6.58 -8.65
C ILE A 26 -17.37 5.08 -8.89
N TRP A 27 -17.63 4.60 -10.12
CA TRP A 27 -17.44 3.19 -10.45
C TRP A 27 -15.97 2.76 -10.35
N ALA A 28 -15.03 3.61 -10.76
CA ALA A 28 -13.61 3.32 -10.66
C ALA A 28 -13.17 3.25 -9.20
N LYS A 29 -13.68 4.17 -8.34
CA LYS A 29 -13.47 4.10 -6.89
C LYS A 29 -13.98 2.79 -6.31
N ALA A 30 -15.18 2.34 -6.71
CA ALA A 30 -15.74 1.07 -6.24
C ALA A 30 -14.87 -0.13 -6.63
N VAL A 31 -14.38 -0.18 -7.87
CA VAL A 31 -13.47 -1.23 -8.35
C VAL A 31 -12.16 -1.22 -7.54
N ILE A 32 -11.57 -0.05 -7.32
CA ILE A 32 -10.32 0.08 -6.55
C ILE A 32 -10.55 -0.35 -5.10
N VAL A 33 -11.64 0.08 -4.46
CA VAL A 33 -11.98 -0.32 -3.09
C VAL A 33 -12.16 -1.83 -2.99
N ALA A 34 -12.88 -2.45 -3.93
CA ALA A 34 -13.05 -3.90 -3.99
C ALA A 34 -11.70 -4.62 -4.17
N TYR A 35 -10.83 -4.09 -5.03
CA TYR A 35 -9.47 -4.61 -5.21
C TYR A 35 -8.69 -4.62 -3.90
N TYR A 36 -8.59 -3.48 -3.20
CA TYR A 36 -7.87 -3.43 -1.94
C TYR A 36 -8.51 -4.32 -0.88
N ALA A 37 -9.84 -4.42 -0.81
CA ALA A 37 -10.51 -5.33 0.11
C ALA A 37 -10.12 -6.80 -0.13
N VAL A 38 -10.05 -7.24 -1.39
CA VAL A 38 -9.62 -8.59 -1.75
C VAL A 38 -8.15 -8.82 -1.39
N VAL A 39 -7.26 -7.90 -1.73
CA VAL A 39 -5.83 -7.99 -1.38
C VAL A 39 -5.64 -8.06 0.14
N SER A 40 -6.37 -7.24 0.90
CA SER A 40 -6.35 -7.26 2.36
C SER A 40 -6.83 -8.57 2.95
N TYR A 41 -7.92 -9.11 2.44
CA TYR A 41 -8.43 -10.41 2.87
C TYR A 41 -7.39 -11.50 2.64
N VAL A 42 -6.84 -11.57 1.42
CA VAL A 42 -5.83 -12.58 1.04
C VAL A 42 -4.57 -12.45 1.88
N PHE A 43 -4.08 -11.22 2.13
CA PHE A 43 -2.92 -10.98 2.98
C PHE A 43 -3.12 -11.55 4.39
N ILE A 44 -4.22 -11.17 5.06
CA ILE A 44 -4.51 -11.57 6.43
C ILE A 44 -4.69 -13.09 6.53
N THR A 45 -5.45 -13.69 5.60
CA THR A 45 -5.69 -15.14 5.61
C THR A 45 -4.40 -15.94 5.43
N VAL A 46 -3.55 -15.57 4.48
CA VAL A 46 -2.30 -16.29 4.23
C VAL A 46 -1.29 -16.05 5.35
N LYS A 47 -1.19 -14.81 5.86
CA LYS A 47 -0.30 -14.49 7.00
C LYS A 47 -0.67 -15.32 8.23
N ASN A 48 -1.95 -15.35 8.61
CA ASN A 48 -2.42 -16.17 9.72
C ASN A 48 -2.11 -17.66 9.49
N LYS A 49 -2.28 -18.17 8.26
CA LYS A 49 -1.95 -19.56 7.94
C LYS A 49 -0.45 -19.85 8.11
N ILE A 50 0.42 -18.93 7.69
CA ILE A 50 1.87 -19.06 7.89
C ILE A 50 2.18 -19.04 9.39
N ASP A 51 1.62 -18.09 10.15
CA ASP A 51 1.87 -17.97 11.58
C ASP A 51 1.42 -19.22 12.35
N THR A 52 0.22 -19.73 12.10
CA THR A 52 -0.30 -20.97 12.73
C THR A 52 0.54 -22.20 12.38
N GLN A 53 1.12 -22.27 11.17
CA GLN A 53 1.96 -23.40 10.78
C GLN A 53 3.23 -23.53 11.64
N TYR A 54 3.72 -22.41 12.20
CA TYR A 54 4.98 -22.36 12.94
C TYR A 54 4.82 -21.92 14.40
N GLU A 55 3.58 -21.78 14.89
CA GLU A 55 3.23 -21.21 16.21
C GLU A 55 3.93 -21.90 17.39
N ASN A 56 4.17 -23.22 17.29
CA ASN A 56 4.78 -24.02 18.36
C ASN A 56 6.21 -24.47 18.05
N VAL A 57 6.86 -23.88 17.04
CA VAL A 57 8.23 -24.24 16.64
C VAL A 57 9.18 -23.14 17.13
N LEU A 58 9.93 -23.44 18.19
CA LEU A 58 10.93 -22.55 18.76
C LEU A 58 12.33 -23.19 18.69
N PRO A 59 13.36 -22.45 18.24
CA PRO A 59 13.30 -21.07 17.71
C PRO A 59 12.56 -21.00 16.36
N VAL A 60 12.03 -19.82 16.01
CA VAL A 60 11.34 -19.60 14.73
C VAL A 60 12.29 -19.96 13.59
N PRO A 61 11.97 -20.96 12.76
CA PRO A 61 12.90 -21.50 11.79
C PRO A 61 13.07 -20.57 10.58
N ASP A 62 14.22 -20.67 9.91
CA ASP A 62 14.51 -19.92 8.68
C ASP A 62 13.43 -20.08 7.60
N ALA A 63 12.85 -21.29 7.50
CA ALA A 63 11.75 -21.60 6.60
C ALA A 63 10.48 -20.77 6.84
N TYR A 64 10.25 -20.29 8.08
CA TYR A 64 9.18 -19.33 8.36
C TYR A 64 9.51 -17.98 7.73
N TRP A 65 10.72 -17.47 7.97
CA TRP A 65 11.13 -16.15 7.51
C TRP A 65 11.16 -16.07 5.99
N ASP A 66 11.74 -17.05 5.31
CA ASP A 66 11.78 -17.08 3.84
C ASP A 66 10.37 -17.05 3.24
N LYS A 67 9.44 -17.81 3.83
CA LYS A 67 8.05 -17.86 3.40
C LYS A 67 7.29 -16.57 3.72
N ASN A 68 7.52 -16.01 4.91
CA ASN A 68 6.84 -14.81 5.38
C ASN A 68 7.32 -13.57 4.63
N SER A 69 8.62 -13.34 4.55
CA SER A 69 9.22 -12.21 3.83
C SER A 69 8.83 -12.25 2.34
N GLY A 70 8.98 -13.40 1.69
CA GLY A 70 8.59 -13.53 0.28
C GLY A 70 7.09 -13.31 0.04
N TRP A 71 6.23 -13.69 0.99
CA TRP A 71 4.80 -13.38 0.91
C TRP A 71 4.51 -11.89 1.09
N VAL A 72 5.17 -11.25 2.06
CA VAL A 72 5.02 -9.83 2.36
C VAL A 72 5.50 -8.97 1.20
N ASP A 73 6.64 -9.31 0.58
CA ASP A 73 7.16 -8.62 -0.60
C ASP A 73 6.16 -8.67 -1.75
N LYS A 74 5.59 -9.86 -2.01
CA LYS A 74 4.55 -10.02 -3.04
C LYS A 74 3.30 -9.20 -2.75
N ILE A 75 2.87 -9.13 -1.50
CA ILE A 75 1.72 -8.31 -1.11
C ILE A 75 2.05 -6.82 -1.18
N ALA A 76 3.28 -6.41 -0.85
CA ALA A 76 3.73 -5.05 -1.04
C ALA A 76 3.59 -4.64 -2.51
N ASP A 77 3.99 -5.49 -3.45
CA ASP A 77 3.79 -5.22 -4.88
C ASP A 77 2.31 -5.02 -5.23
N PHE A 78 1.42 -5.90 -4.76
CA PHE A 78 -0.03 -5.78 -5.00
C PHE A 78 -0.66 -4.55 -4.31
N LEU A 79 -0.05 -4.01 -3.26
CA LEU A 79 -0.57 -2.80 -2.60
C LEU A 79 -0.02 -1.53 -3.26
N PHE A 80 1.30 -1.48 -3.51
CA PHE A 80 1.98 -0.23 -3.82
C PHE A 80 2.12 0.04 -5.32
N TRP A 81 2.20 -0.97 -6.20
CA TRP A 81 2.21 -0.72 -7.64
C TRP A 81 0.88 -0.12 -8.15
N PRO A 82 -0.30 -0.64 -7.78
CA PRO A 82 -1.56 -0.02 -8.16
C PRO A 82 -1.71 1.38 -7.55
N LEU A 83 -1.29 1.57 -6.30
CA LEU A 83 -1.28 2.90 -5.66
C LEU A 83 -0.41 3.88 -6.45
N LEU A 84 0.80 3.47 -6.84
CA LEU A 84 1.69 4.30 -7.65
C LEU A 84 1.03 4.70 -8.98
N GLY A 85 0.40 3.75 -9.68
CA GLY A 85 -0.36 4.04 -10.89
C GLY A 85 -1.49 5.05 -10.68
N ILE A 86 -2.25 4.91 -9.59
CA ILE A 86 -3.32 5.84 -9.20
C ILE A 86 -2.75 7.24 -8.90
N LEU A 87 -1.66 7.33 -8.14
CA LEU A 87 -1.01 8.59 -7.80
C LEU A 87 -0.50 9.29 -9.06
N LEU A 88 0.18 8.57 -9.96
CA LEU A 88 0.66 9.10 -11.23
C LEU A 88 -0.50 9.63 -12.09
N PHE A 89 -1.60 8.89 -12.17
CA PHE A 89 -2.81 9.35 -12.87
C PHE A 89 -3.37 10.64 -12.28
N ILE A 90 -3.50 10.71 -10.94
CA ILE A 90 -3.98 11.91 -10.24
C ILE A 90 -3.07 13.11 -10.54
N TYR A 91 -1.75 12.91 -10.47
CA TYR A 91 -0.77 13.96 -10.73
C TYR A 91 -0.79 14.43 -12.18
N TYR A 92 -0.94 13.52 -13.13
CA TYR A 92 -1.13 13.85 -14.54
C TYR A 92 -2.39 14.72 -14.74
N LYS A 93 -3.52 14.35 -14.11
CA LYS A 93 -4.75 15.14 -14.16
C LYS A 93 -4.60 16.51 -13.49
N TRP A 94 -3.87 16.61 -12.38
CA TRP A 94 -3.55 17.89 -11.75
C TRP A 94 -2.74 18.78 -12.69
N PHE A 95 -1.63 18.25 -13.22
CA PHE A 95 -0.72 18.99 -14.09
C PHE A 95 -1.39 19.51 -15.37
N THR A 96 -2.24 18.69 -15.99
CA THR A 96 -2.99 19.06 -17.20
C THR A 96 -4.12 20.04 -16.93
N SER A 97 -4.66 20.08 -15.70
CA SER A 97 -5.77 20.97 -15.33
C SER A 97 -5.37 22.41 -15.01
N VAL A 98 -4.08 22.69 -14.76
CA VAL A 98 -3.60 24.04 -14.42
C VAL A 98 -2.98 24.74 -15.63
N TYR A 99 -3.41 25.98 -15.89
CA TYR A 99 -2.91 26.78 -17.02
C TYR A 99 -1.59 27.50 -16.73
N SER A 100 -1.37 27.95 -15.49
CA SER A 100 -0.21 28.78 -15.17
C SER A 100 1.07 27.93 -15.01
N LYS A 101 2.19 28.43 -15.57
CA LYS A 101 3.51 27.79 -15.44
C LYS A 101 3.92 27.62 -13.97
N ARG A 102 3.63 28.63 -13.12
CA ARG A 102 3.91 28.58 -11.68
C ARG A 102 3.15 27.45 -10.99
N ALA A 103 1.86 27.27 -11.27
CA ALA A 103 1.08 26.18 -10.67
C ALA A 103 1.59 24.80 -11.13
N LYS A 104 1.99 24.65 -12.40
CA LYS A 104 2.61 23.41 -12.89
C LYS A 104 3.89 23.06 -12.13
N ILE A 105 4.74 24.05 -11.87
CA ILE A 105 5.96 23.85 -11.08
C ILE A 105 5.61 23.41 -9.65
N LEU A 106 4.62 24.03 -9.02
CA LEU A 106 4.18 23.64 -7.67
C LEU A 106 3.63 22.21 -7.63
N VAL A 107 2.85 21.80 -8.64
CA VAL A 107 2.38 20.41 -8.76
C VAL A 107 3.57 19.46 -8.84
N LEU A 108 4.57 19.74 -9.68
CA LEU A 108 5.76 18.90 -9.79
C LEU A 108 6.57 18.86 -8.49
N LEU A 109 6.77 20.00 -7.82
CA LEU A 109 7.49 20.04 -6.54
C LEU A 109 6.78 19.25 -5.45
N SER A 110 5.44 19.21 -5.45
CA SER A 110 4.67 18.41 -4.49
C SER A 110 4.85 16.90 -4.65
N LEU A 111 5.38 16.42 -5.79
CA LEU A 111 5.72 15.00 -5.95
C LEU A 111 6.79 14.54 -4.95
N ILE A 112 7.69 15.44 -4.52
CA ILE A 112 8.78 15.10 -3.60
C ILE A 112 8.25 14.64 -2.24
N PRO A 113 7.44 15.42 -1.50
CA PRO A 113 6.90 14.97 -0.22
C PRO A 113 5.96 13.77 -0.38
N VAL A 114 5.18 13.68 -1.47
CA VAL A 114 4.31 12.51 -1.71
C VAL A 114 5.13 11.25 -1.97
N GLY A 115 6.21 11.34 -2.76
CA GLY A 115 7.13 10.24 -3.01
C GLY A 115 7.82 9.77 -1.73
N ALA A 116 8.25 10.70 -0.87
CA ALA A 116 8.82 10.36 0.43
C ALA A 116 7.82 9.59 1.33
N ILE A 117 6.57 10.06 1.40
CA ILE A 117 5.51 9.37 2.15
C ILE A 117 5.24 7.98 1.56
N PHE A 118 5.17 7.87 0.23
CA PHE A 118 4.95 6.59 -0.46
C PHE A 118 6.05 5.57 -0.13
N LEU A 119 7.33 5.98 -0.23
CA LEU A 119 8.46 5.14 0.11
C LEU A 119 8.47 4.77 1.59
N PHE A 120 8.16 5.73 2.47
CA PHE A 120 8.06 5.48 3.91
C PHE A 120 6.97 4.44 4.24
N LEU A 121 5.78 4.56 3.67
CA LEU A 121 4.70 3.59 3.88
C LEU A 121 5.06 2.20 3.33
N THR A 122 5.71 2.15 2.17
CA THR A 122 6.20 0.90 1.57
C THR A 122 7.21 0.23 2.50
N PHE A 123 8.21 0.98 2.95
CA PHE A 123 9.21 0.50 3.89
C PHE A 123 8.58 0.03 5.20
N MET A 124 7.69 0.83 5.81
CA MET A 124 7.03 0.47 7.06
C MET A 124 6.20 -0.79 6.95
N PHE A 125 5.52 -1.02 5.81
CA PHE A 125 4.77 -2.24 5.58
C PHE A 125 5.68 -3.47 5.52
N VAL A 126 6.72 -3.42 4.69
CA VAL A 126 7.67 -4.54 4.55
C VAL A 126 8.40 -4.80 5.87
N PHE A 127 8.85 -3.74 6.54
CA PHE A 127 9.53 -3.84 7.82
C PHE A 127 8.62 -4.44 8.92
N ALA A 128 7.38 -3.96 9.05
CA ALA A 128 6.50 -4.42 10.12
C ALA A 128 6.05 -5.88 9.95
N TYR A 129 5.92 -6.36 8.71
CA TYR A 129 5.32 -7.66 8.44
C TYR A 129 6.28 -8.71 7.91
N GLY A 130 7.36 -8.31 7.25
CA GLY A 130 8.30 -9.18 6.54
C GLY A 130 9.73 -9.18 7.08
N TYR A 131 10.06 -8.34 8.06
CA TYR A 131 11.42 -8.26 8.61
C TYR A 131 11.79 -9.52 9.39
N ARG A 132 12.97 -10.08 9.08
CA ARG A 132 13.63 -11.16 9.83
C ARG A 132 14.60 -10.54 10.83
N PRO A 133 14.35 -10.67 12.16
CA PRO A 133 15.20 -10.13 13.21
C PRO A 133 16.52 -10.88 13.39
#